data_AF-A0A8D8XUG3-F1
#
_entry.id   AF-A0A8D8XUG3-F1
#
_cell.length_a   1.000
_cell.length_b   1.000
_cell.length_c   1.000
_cell.angle_alpha   90.00
_cell.angle_beta   90.00
_cell.angle_gamma   90.00
#
_symmetry.space_group_name_H-M   'P 1'
#
loop_
_entity.id
_entity.type
_entity.pdbx_description
1 polymer ?
#
loop_
_entity_poly.entity_id
_entity_poly.type
_entity_poly.pdbx_seq_one_letter_code
_entity_poly.pdbx_strand_id
1 'polypeptide(L)'
;MPYILVKGNLAPNLDNPSWKVSVSGLKSEDITQLERFSCEISNQVTVQYYKHPCVILTALEVLGYQVVASTTAGQNEFLWTMRKEFPEPEPDNDTLEAPKRNNHH
;
A
#
# COMPACT_ATOMS: atom_id res chain seq x y z
N MET A 1 -2.06 -6.67 -3.51
CA MET A 1 -2.09 -5.59 -4.51
C MET A 1 -0.86 -4.73 -4.31
N PRO A 2 -0.15 -4.29 -5.36
CA PRO A 2 1.03 -3.44 -5.19
C PRO A 2 0.65 -2.00 -4.82
N TYR A 3 -0.56 -1.56 -5.17
CA TYR A 3 -1.06 -0.21 -4.88
C TYR A 3 -2.04 -0.20 -3.71
N ILE A 4 -1.95 0.86 -2.91
CA ILE A 4 -2.90 1.20 -1.86
C ILE A 4 -3.33 2.66 -2.00
N LEU A 5 -4.50 2.96 -1.47
CA LEU A 5 -5.04 4.32 -1.42
C LEU A 5 -5.12 4.77 0.02
N VAL A 6 -4.51 5.91 0.33
CA VAL A 6 -4.51 6.52 1.66
C VAL A 6 -5.29 7.82 1.58
N LYS A 7 -6.34 7.98 2.38
CA LYS A 7 -7.14 9.20 2.47
C LYS A 7 -7.05 9.80 3.87
N GLY A 8 -6.80 11.10 3.99
CA GLY A 8 -6.78 11.80 5.27
C GLY A 8 -6.70 13.31 5.16
N ASN A 9 -6.92 14.01 6.26
CA ASN A 9 -6.87 15.47 6.37
C ASN A 9 -5.55 15.96 6.97
N LEU A 10 -4.95 17.02 6.41
CA LEU A 10 -3.69 17.59 6.91
C LEU A 10 -3.89 18.69 7.97
N ALA A 11 -5.10 19.24 8.06
CA ALA A 11 -5.49 20.13 9.14
C ALA A 11 -6.67 19.53 9.92
N PRO A 12 -6.70 19.66 11.25
CA PRO A 12 -7.80 19.14 12.06
C PRO A 12 -9.09 19.86 11.69
N ASN A 13 -10.21 19.14 11.72
CA ASN A 13 -11.51 19.79 11.53
C ASN A 13 -11.86 20.55 12.82
N LEU A 14 -12.27 21.81 12.71
CA LEU A 14 -12.55 22.67 13.88
C LEU A 14 -13.66 22.07 14.76
N ASP A 15 -14.63 21.40 14.14
CA ASP A 15 -15.77 20.78 14.81
C ASP A 15 -15.48 19.36 15.30
N ASN A 16 -14.41 18.72 14.83
CA ASN A 16 -14.00 17.39 15.24
C ASN A 16 -12.47 17.24 15.15
N PRO A 17 -11.75 17.38 16.27
CA PRO A 17 -10.29 17.34 16.29
C PRO A 17 -9.71 15.92 16.15
N SER A 18 -10.55 14.89 15.97
CA SER A 18 -10.06 13.52 15.78
C SER A 18 -9.46 13.34 14.39
N TRP A 19 -8.22 12.85 14.35
CA TRP A 19 -7.58 12.44 13.10
C TRP A 19 -8.20 11.15 12.60
N LYS A 20 -8.42 11.06 11.29
CA LYS A 20 -8.87 9.83 10.64
C LYS A 20 -8.17 9.64 9.32
N VAL A 21 -7.54 8.48 9.16
CA VAL A 21 -6.87 8.06 7.93
C VAL A 21 -7.47 6.75 7.48
N SER A 22 -8.00 6.71 6.27
CA SER A 22 -8.49 5.48 5.65
C SER A 22 -7.43 4.94 4.70
N VAL A 23 -7.08 3.66 4.84
CA VAL A 23 -6.17 2.97 3.93
C VAL A 23 -6.89 1.80 3.30
N SER A 24 -6.96 1.79 1.96
CA SER A 24 -7.60 0.73 1.18
C SER A 24 -6.59 -0.11 0.42
N GLY A 25 -6.81 -1.43 0.39
CA GLY A 25 -6.00 -2.37 -0.39
C GLY A 25 -4.78 -2.96 0.32
N LEU A 26 -4.63 -2.70 1.63
CA LEU A 26 -3.58 -3.33 2.44
C LEU A 26 -3.76 -4.85 2.50
N LYS A 27 -2.64 -5.57 2.51
CA LYS A 27 -2.63 -7.01 2.79
C LYS A 27 -2.72 -7.25 4.29
N SER A 28 -3.26 -8.41 4.70
CA SER A 28 -3.43 -8.77 6.10
C SER A 28 -2.13 -8.70 6.91
N GLU A 29 -0.98 -9.08 6.32
CA GLU A 29 0.31 -9.05 7.02
C GLU A 29 0.77 -7.62 7.34
N ASP A 30 0.49 -6.67 6.44
CA ASP A 30 0.79 -5.26 6.65
C ASP A 30 -0.19 -4.64 7.66
N ILE A 31 -1.46 -5.07 7.66
CA ILE A 31 -2.47 -4.62 8.66
C ILE A 31 -2.01 -4.97 10.07
N THR A 32 -1.58 -6.21 10.31
CA THR A 32 -1.11 -6.66 11.63
C THR A 32 0.07 -5.84 12.14
N GLN A 33 1.00 -5.44 11.27
CA GLN A 33 2.12 -4.57 11.66
C GLN A 33 1.68 -3.14 12.03
N LEU A 34 0.55 -2.69 11.49
CA LEU A 34 -0.01 -1.36 11.76
C LEU A 34 -1.03 -1.34 12.91
N GLU A 35 -1.41 -2.49 13.49
CA GLU A 35 -2.36 -2.58 14.61
C GLU A 35 -1.96 -1.71 15.82
N ARG A 36 -0.64 -1.48 16.00
CA ARG A 36 -0.09 -0.59 17.04
C ARG A 36 -0.61 0.85 16.98
N PHE A 37 -1.14 1.30 15.84
CA PHE A 37 -1.64 2.66 15.65
C PHE A 37 -3.11 2.85 16.06
N SER A 38 -3.75 1.82 16.63
CA SER A 38 -5.19 1.76 16.92
C SER A 38 -6.01 1.91 15.64
N CYS A 39 -6.46 0.77 15.11
CA CYS A 39 -7.18 0.72 13.85
C CYS A 39 -8.54 0.04 13.96
N GLU A 40 -9.44 0.40 13.04
CA GLU A 40 -10.76 -0.20 12.90
C GLU A 40 -10.97 -0.63 11.44
N ILE A 41 -11.44 -1.86 11.25
CA ILE A 41 -11.76 -2.36 9.91
C ILE A 41 -13.12 -1.78 9.51
N SER A 42 -13.12 -0.75 8.67
CA SER A 42 -14.33 -0.03 8.28
C SER A 42 -15.14 -0.78 7.22
N ASN A 43 -14.48 -1.57 6.38
CA ASN A 43 -15.12 -2.50 5.42
C ASN A 43 -14.12 -3.59 5.00
N GLN A 44 -14.51 -4.49 4.08
CA GLN A 44 -13.69 -5.63 3.67
C GLN A 44 -12.30 -5.28 3.11
N VAL A 45 -12.08 -4.04 2.65
CA VAL A 45 -10.84 -3.64 1.97
C VAL A 45 -10.20 -2.38 2.55
N THR A 46 -10.78 -1.78 3.59
CA THR A 46 -10.38 -0.47 4.13
C THR A 46 -10.23 -0.51 5.64
N VAL A 47 -9.06 -0.09 6.10
CA VAL A 47 -8.72 0.05 7.51
C VAL A 47 -8.67 1.55 7.84
N GLN A 48 -9.26 1.94 8.97
CA GLN A 48 -9.22 3.29 9.50
C GLN A 48 -8.21 3.37 10.64
N TYR A 49 -7.41 4.43 10.67
CA TYR A 49 -6.45 4.73 11.71
C TYR A 49 -6.74 6.10 12.30
N TYR A 50 -6.60 6.21 13.62
CA TYR A 50 -6.91 7.43 14.36
C TYR A 50 -5.64 8.24 14.70
N LYS A 51 -4.81 8.47 13.68
CA LYS A 51 -3.52 9.19 13.76
C LYS A 51 -3.39 10.19 12.61
N HIS A 52 -2.52 11.18 12.77
CA HIS A 52 -2.22 12.15 11.71
C HIS A 52 -1.73 11.44 10.43
N PRO A 53 -2.13 11.88 9.21
CA PRO A 53 -1.74 11.23 7.96
C PRO A 53 -0.24 10.97 7.83
N CYS A 54 0.61 11.93 8.19
CA CYS A 54 2.06 11.75 8.14
C CYS A 54 2.56 10.54 8.95
N VAL A 55 1.95 10.23 10.10
CA VAL A 55 2.34 9.05 10.91
C VAL A 55 2.06 7.76 10.14
N ILE A 56 0.89 7.69 9.50
CA ILE A 56 0.48 6.50 8.75
C ILE A 56 1.28 6.37 7.46
N LEU A 57 1.50 7.47 6.72
CA LEU A 57 2.33 7.48 5.52
C LEU A 57 3.76 7.01 5.83
N THR A 58 4.39 7.53 6.88
CA THR A 58 5.74 7.09 7.30
C THR A 58 5.75 5.62 7.74
N ALA A 59 4.71 5.14 8.41
CA ALA A 59 4.62 3.72 8.76
C ALA A 59 4.51 2.83 7.50
N LEU A 60 3.77 3.27 6.49
CA LEU A 60 3.66 2.59 5.19
C LEU A 60 4.99 2.61 4.43
N GLU A 61 5.75 3.71 4.51
CA GLU A 61 7.11 3.79 3.96
C GLU A 61 8.06 2.76 4.57
N VAL A 62 8.00 2.55 5.89
CA VAL A 62 8.77 1.49 6.57
C VAL A 62 8.38 0.09 6.07
N LEU A 63 7.12 -0.11 5.69
CA LEU A 63 6.64 -1.35 5.08
C LEU A 63 7.01 -1.47 3.59
N GLY A 64 7.69 -0.48 3.01
CA GLY A 64 8.16 -0.46 1.62
C GLY A 64 7.18 0.15 0.62
N TYR A 65 6.12 0.83 1.07
CA TYR A 65 5.24 1.59 0.18
C TYR A 65 5.81 2.98 -0.09
N GLN A 66 5.76 3.46 -1.32
CA GLN A 66 6.17 4.80 -1.70
C GLN A 66 5.00 5.58 -2.28
N VAL A 67 4.90 6.88 -1.96
CA VAL A 67 3.90 7.76 -2.59
C VAL A 67 4.25 7.92 -4.07
N VAL A 68 3.32 7.56 -4.95
CA VAL A 68 3.47 7.71 -6.41
C VAL A 68 2.57 8.80 -6.99
N ALA A 69 1.51 9.18 -6.27
CA ALA A 69 0.64 10.28 -6.63
C ALA A 69 -0.05 10.86 -5.39
N SER A 70 -0.38 12.14 -5.43
CA SER A 70 -1.20 12.82 -4.44
C SER A 70 -2.23 13.71 -5.12
N THR A 71 -3.46 13.73 -4.61
CA THR A 71 -4.52 14.60 -5.10
C THR A 71 -5.42 15.06 -3.96
N THR A 72 -6.14 16.16 -4.16
CA THR A 72 -7.19 16.60 -3.24
C THR A 72 -8.45 15.77 -3.47
N ALA A 73 -9.09 15.29 -2.40
CA ALA A 73 -10.29 14.45 -2.46
C ALA A 73 -11.54 15.13 -1.88
N GLY A 74 -11.46 16.41 -1.53
CA GLY A 74 -12.54 17.18 -0.92
C GLY A 74 -12.00 18.47 -0.27
N GLN A 75 -12.81 19.11 0.55
CA GLN A 75 -12.35 20.23 1.37
C GLN A 75 -11.42 19.71 2.47
N ASN A 76 -10.15 20.10 2.42
CA ASN A 76 -9.12 19.74 3.40
C ASN A 76 -8.85 18.22 3.52
N GLU A 77 -9.28 17.44 2.52
CA GLU A 77 -9.00 16.01 2.41
C GLU A 77 -8.05 15.74 1.25
N PHE A 78 -7.07 14.88 1.48
CA PHE A 78 -6.07 14.47 0.52
C PHE A 78 -6.12 12.97 0.33
N LEU A 79 -5.77 12.54 -0.88
CA LEU A 79 -5.63 11.16 -1.27
C LEU A 79 -4.20 10.95 -1.78
N TRP A 80 -3.53 9.95 -1.22
CA TRP A 80 -2.22 9.49 -1.66
C TRP A 80 -2.36 8.09 -2.23
N THR A 81 -1.89 7.90 -3.45
CA THR A 81 -1.66 6.58 -4.01
C THR A 81 -0.26 6.16 -3.62
N MET A 82 -0.14 5.05 -2.91
CA MET A 82 1.16 4.47 -2.60
C MET A 82 1.34 3.12 -3.28
N ARG A 83 2.58 2.80 -3.63
CA ARG A 83 2.97 1.56 -4.29
C ARG A 83 4.10 0.88 -3.54
N LYS A 84 3.99 -0.41 -3.29
CA LYS A 84 5.11 -1.27 -2.88
C LYS A 84 5.76 -1.85 -4.12
N GLU A 85 7.09 -1.85 -4.21
CA GLU A 85 7.77 -2.52 -5.31
C GLU A 85 7.39 -4.00 -5.34
N PHE A 86 7.04 -4.46 -6.53
CA PHE A 86 6.76 -5.85 -6.80
C PHE A 86 7.97 -6.36 -7.61
N PRO A 87 8.71 -7.37 -7.15
CA PRO A 87 9.76 -7.96 -7.97
C PRO A 87 9.11 -8.47 -9.25
N GLU A 88 9.66 -8.08 -10.41
CA GLU A 88 9.22 -8.66 -11.68
C GLU A 88 9.35 -10.18 -11.59
N PRO A 89 8.36 -10.96 -12.09
CA PRO A 89 8.49 -12.40 -12.15
C PRO A 89 9.75 -12.74 -12.94
N GLU A 90 10.63 -13.56 -12.36
CA GLU A 90 11.80 -14.05 -13.08
C GLU A 90 11.31 -14.77 -14.35
N PRO A 91 11.96 -14.56 -15.51
CA PRO A 91 11.56 -15.24 -16.73
C PRO A 91 11.66 -16.75 -16.52
N ASP A 92 10.59 -17.49 -16.84
CA ASP A 92 10.58 -18.95 -16.83
C ASP A 92 11.70 -19.44 -17.77
N ASN A 93 12.75 -20.04 -17.21
CA ASN A 93 13.89 -20.58 -17.95
C ASN A 93 13.56 -21.86 -18.77
N ASP A 94 12.29 -22.15 -19.00
CA ASP A 94 11.81 -23.44 -19.50
C ASP A 94 11.82 -23.58 -21.05
N THR A 95 12.64 -22.82 -21.79
CA THR A 95 12.62 -22.98 -23.26
C THR A 95 13.95 -22.77 -23.97
N LEU A 96 15.04 -23.45 -23.58
CA LEU A 96 16.20 -23.65 -24.47
C LEU A 96 16.93 -25.00 -24.24
N GLU A 97 16.24 -26.12 -24.00
CA GLU A 97 16.84 -27.42 -24.33
C GLU A 97 16.57 -27.76 -25.80
N ALA A 98 17.47 -27.29 -26.68
CA ALA A 98 17.53 -27.80 -28.03
C ALA A 98 17.94 -29.29 -27.99
N PRO A 99 17.24 -30.20 -28.67
CA PRO A 99 17.59 -31.62 -28.66
C PRO A 99 18.97 -31.80 -29.32
N LYS A 100 19.95 -32.25 -28.53
CA LYS A 100 21.25 -32.67 -29.05
C LYS A 100 21.04 -33.85 -30.00
N ARG A 101 21.20 -33.61 -31.31
CA ARG A 101 21.27 -34.66 -32.33
C ARG A 101 22.48 -35.55 -32.02
N ASN A 102 22.22 -36.80 -31.66
CA ASN A 102 23.22 -37.85 -31.55
C ASN A 102 23.85 -38.11 -32.91
N ASN A 103 25.16 -37.88 -33.05
CA ASN A 103 25.94 -38.39 -34.16
C ASN A 103 26.77 -39.59 -33.67
N HIS A 104 26.35 -40.79 -34.08
CA HIS A 104 27.24 -41.95 -34.18
C HIS A 104 27.88 -41.91 -35.57
N HIS A 105 29.22 -41.88 -35.63
CA HIS A 105 30.08 -42.55 -36.62
C HIS A 105 31.52 -42.50 -36.11
#